data_AF-A0A520JRI7-F1
#
_entry.id   AF-A0A520JRI7-F1
#
_cell.length_a   1.000
_cell.length_b   1.000
_cell.length_c   1.000
_cell.angle_alpha   90.00
_cell.angle_beta   90.00
_cell.angle_gamma   90.00
#
_symmetry.space_group_name_H-M   'P 1'
#
loop_
_entity.id
_entity.type
_entity.pdbx_description
1 polymer ?
#
loop_
_entity_poly.entity_id
_entity_poly.type
_entity_poly.pdbx_seq_one_letter_code
_entity_poly.pdbx_strand_id
1 'polypeptide(L)' 'DRDYATVAGLALAAFRHLPAEGESFEEQGWRFEVVDLDGRRIDKLLVSEA' A
#
# COMPACT_ATOMS: atom_id res chain seq x y z
N ASP A 1 10.58 16.49 -4.74
CA ASP A 1 9.24 16.47 -4.11
C ASP A 1 8.95 15.08 -3.59
N ARG A 2 8.21 14.96 -2.49
CA ARG A 2 7.63 13.66 -2.12
C ARG A 2 6.25 13.58 -2.76
N ASP A 3 6.05 12.63 -3.67
CA ASP A 3 4.80 12.45 -4.41
C ASP A 3 3.62 12.03 -3.52
N TYR A 4 3.89 11.62 -2.28
CA TYR A 4 2.89 11.22 -1.29
C TYR A 4 3.37 11.51 0.14
N ALA A 5 2.41 11.72 1.04
CA ALA A 5 2.65 12.04 2.45
C ALA A 5 2.20 10.92 3.42
N THR A 6 1.61 9.84 2.91
CA THR A 6 1.08 8.73 3.72
C THR A 6 1.46 7.39 3.11
N VAL A 7 1.42 6.32 3.92
CA VAL A 7 1.68 4.95 3.43
C VAL A 7 0.60 4.50 2.44
N ALA A 8 -0.66 4.90 2.64
CA ALA A 8 -1.71 4.70 1.65
C ALA A 8 -1.41 5.41 0.32
N GLY A 9 -0.83 6.62 0.37
CA GLY A 9 -0.39 7.35 -0.81
C GLY A 9 0.77 6.65 -1.54
N LEU A 10 1.74 6.11 -0.79
CA LEU A 10 2.79 5.24 -1.34
C LEU A 10 2.18 4.04 -2.06
N ALA A 11 1.26 3.33 -1.40
CA ALA A 11 0.61 2.15 -1.97
C ALA A 11 -0.13 2.47 -3.27
N LEU A 12 -0.91 3.56 -3.30
CA LEU A 12 -1.61 3.97 -4.53
C LEU A 12 -0.64 4.37 -5.65
N ALA A 13 0.49 5.00 -5.31
CA ALA A 13 1.53 5.33 -6.28
C ALA A 13 2.17 4.07 -6.88
N ALA A 14 2.40 3.03 -6.05
CA ALA A 14 2.95 1.75 -6.47
C ALA A 14 1.96 0.94 -7.33
N PHE A 15 0.71 0.76 -6.87
CA PHE A 15 -0.29 -0.05 -7.57
C PHE A 15 -0.82 0.60 -8.85
N ARG A 16 -0.92 1.94 -8.91
CA ARG A 16 -1.54 2.69 -10.02
C ARG A 16 -3.03 2.37 -10.26
N HIS A 17 -3.66 1.66 -9.33
CA HIS A 17 -5.11 1.44 -9.23
C HIS A 17 -5.51 1.38 -7.75
N LEU A 18 -6.82 1.28 -7.46
CA LEU A 18 -7.28 0.92 -6.13
C LEU A 18 -7.01 -0.58 -5.93
N PRO A 19 -6.12 -0.99 -5.00
CA PRO A 19 -5.85 -2.40 -4.76
C PRO A 19 -7.03 -3.07 -4.07
N ALA A 20 -7.12 -4.39 -4.20
CA ALA A 20 -7.93 -5.27 -3.36
C ALA A 20 -7.15 -5.70 -2.11
N GLU A 21 -7.87 -6.21 -1.11
CA GLU A 21 -7.25 -6.90 0.03
C GLU A 21 -6.43 -8.12 -0.45
N GLY A 22 -5.27 -8.34 0.18
CA GLY A 22 -4.29 -9.36 -0.19
C GLY A 22 -3.29 -8.92 -1.27
N GLU A 23 -3.56 -7.85 -2.02
CA GLU A 23 -2.58 -7.32 -2.97
C GLU A 23 -1.38 -6.72 -2.23
N SER A 24 -0.20 -6.89 -2.81
CA SER A 24 1.05 -6.44 -2.21
C SER A 24 2.05 -5.92 -3.22
N PHE A 25 2.93 -5.04 -2.77
CA PHE A 25 4.09 -4.57 -3.52
C PHE A 25 5.33 -4.57 -2.63
N GLU A 26 6.50 -4.55 -3.26
CA GLU A 26 7.80 -4.45 -2.58
C GLU A 26 8.43 -3.09 -2.86
N GLU A 27 8.98 -2.46 -1.82
CA GLU A 27 9.68 -1.19 -1.90
C GLU A 27 10.78 -1.18 -0.82
N GLN A 28 12.02 -0.85 -1.21
CA GLN A 28 13.16 -0.72 -0.29
C GLN A 28 13.39 -1.95 0.61
N GLY A 29 13.16 -3.17 0.09
CA GLY A 29 13.36 -4.43 0.82
C GLY A 29 12.23 -4.80 1.78
N TRP A 30 11.09 -4.10 1.73
CA TRP A 30 9.90 -4.40 2.51
C TRP A 30 8.75 -4.77 1.58
N ARG A 31 7.97 -5.76 1.99
CA ARG A 31 6.68 -6.10 1.38
C ARG A 31 5.56 -5.40 2.14
N PHE A 32 4.71 -4.70 1.41
CA PHE A 32 3.52 -4.03 1.90
C PHE A 32 2.29 -4.76 1.36
N GLU A 33 1.42 -5.27 2.23
CA GLU A 33 0.18 -5.96 1.85
C GLU A 33 -1.04 -5.20 2.37
N VAL A 34 -2.03 -5.00 1.50
CA VAL A 34 -3.33 -4.44 1.88
C VAL A 34 -4.10 -5.49 2.65
N VAL A 35 -4.37 -5.25 3.92
CA VAL A 35 -5.10 -6.22 4.78
C VAL A 35 -6.52 -5.77 5.11
N ASP A 36 -6.87 -4.51 4.85
CA ASP A 36 -8.19 -3.96 5.15
C ASP A 36 -8.48 -2.71 4.31
N LEU A 37 -9.65 -2.69 3.66
CA LEU A 37 -10.18 -1.54 2.93
C LEU A 37 -11.47 -1.01 3.56
N ASP A 38 -11.46 0.27 3.93
CA ASP A 38 -12.67 0.99 4.29
C ASP A 38 -13.27 1.65 3.04
N GLY A 39 -14.04 0.87 2.28
CA GLY A 39 -14.62 1.29 1.01
C GLY A 39 -13.54 1.52 -0.06
N ARG A 40 -13.17 2.78 -0.32
CA ARG A 40 -12.09 3.16 -1.25
C ARG A 40 -10.83 3.64 -0.54
N ARG A 41 -10.80 3.59 0.79
CA ARG A 41 -9.66 4.02 1.60
C ARG A 41 -8.87 2.78 2.05
N ILE A 42 -7.57 2.79 1.83
CA ILE A 42 -6.67 1.81 2.45
C ILE A 42 -6.61 2.15 3.94
N ASP A 43 -7.14 1.25 4.78
CA ASP A 43 -7.19 1.47 6.24
C ASP A 43 -5.96 0.86 6.92
N LYS A 44 -5.59 -0.37 6.53
CA LYS A 44 -4.45 -1.06 7.14
C LYS A 44 -3.56 -1.73 6.09
N LEU A 45 -2.27 -1.68 6.38
CA LEU A 45 -1.23 -2.39 5.63
C LEU A 45 -0.43 -3.24 6.61
N LEU A 46 -0.14 -4.47 6.22
CA LEU A 46 0.88 -5.28 6.87
C LEU A 46 2.22 -5.00 6.19
N VAL A 47 3.27 -4.80 6.98
CA VAL A 47 4.63 -4.61 6.49
C VAL A 47 5.50 -5.74 7.02
N SER A 48 6.20 -6.42 6.13
CA SER A 48 7.16 -7.49 6.45
C SER A 48 8.43 -7.33 5.64
N GLU A 49 9.51 -7.97 6.06
CA GLU A 49 10.68 -8.15 5.20
C GLU A 49 10.26 -8.88 3.92
N ALA A 50 10.83 -8.48 2.78
CA ALA A 50 10.57 -9.09 1.46
C ALA A 50 11.43 -10.35 1.26
#